data_AF-A0A2W4TLC0-F1
#
_entry.id   AF-A0A2W4TLC0-F1
#
_cell.length_a   1.000
_cell.length_b   1.000
_cell.length_c   1.000
_cell.angle_alpha   90.00
_cell.angle_beta   90.00
_cell.angle_gamma   90.00
#
_symmetry.space_group_name_H-M   'P 1'
#
loop_
_entity.id
_entity.type
_entity.pdbx_description
1 polymer ?
#
loop_
_entity_poly.entity_id
_entity_poly.type
_entity_poly.pdbx_seq_one_letter_code
_entity_poly.pdbx_strand_id
1 'polypeptide(L)'
;MALVGRDGVVGVAALLGAPPEESRAVVLHPGTAWRLAATALVGDYLQSAQLIQPVLIHVMALTTQMAQTAVCEKIHSVEQRLCRWLLNAFDRVPGDALALDLGDLTEMLDVPVEALAGAAAQLVGSGALACGPGRLVLLNRSALQAQTCGCQVIVSSRGM
;
A
#
# COMPACT_ATOMS: atom_id res chain seq x y z
N MET A 1 5.34 -2.42 6.30
CA MET A 1 4.92 -1.27 5.47
C MET A 1 3.41 -1.25 5.28
N ALA A 2 2.81 -0.08 5.04
CA ALA A 2 1.42 0.09 4.60
C ALA A 2 1.37 0.98 3.35
N LEU A 3 0.35 0.80 2.51
CA LEU A 3 0.07 1.63 1.35
C LEU A 3 -1.25 2.37 1.54
N VAL A 4 -1.25 3.67 1.28
CA VAL A 4 -2.41 4.54 1.47
C VAL A 4 -2.89 5.03 0.10
N GLY A 5 -4.19 4.86 -0.17
CA GLY A 5 -4.86 5.32 -1.39
C GLY A 5 -5.62 6.64 -1.19
N ARG A 6 -6.47 7.01 -2.17
CA ARG A 6 -7.24 8.27 -2.15
C ARG A 6 -8.21 8.39 -0.97
N ASP A 7 -8.56 7.26 -0.41
CA ASP A 7 -9.57 6.98 0.59
C ASP A 7 -8.96 6.80 1.99
N GLY A 8 -7.64 6.98 2.13
CA GLY A 8 -6.93 6.81 3.39
C GLY A 8 -6.27 8.08 3.91
N VAL A 9 -5.76 7.97 5.13
CA VAL A 9 -5.08 9.03 5.88
C VAL A 9 -3.71 8.54 6.34
N VAL A 10 -2.73 9.44 6.30
CA VAL A 10 -1.38 9.27 6.87
C VAL A 10 -1.28 10.12 8.15
N GLY A 11 -0.50 9.67 9.13
CA GLY A 11 -0.34 10.38 10.42
C GLY A 11 -1.46 10.09 11.42
N VAL A 12 -2.13 8.95 11.28
CA VAL A 12 -3.25 8.53 12.16
C VAL A 12 -2.85 8.39 13.62
N ALA A 13 -1.56 8.19 13.92
CA ALA A 13 -1.07 8.13 15.30
C ALA A 13 -1.35 9.42 16.09
N ALA A 14 -1.32 10.58 15.43
CA ALA A 14 -1.65 11.85 16.05
C ALA A 14 -3.11 11.91 16.52
N LEU A 15 -4.03 11.18 15.85
CA LEU A 15 -5.44 11.06 16.26
C LEU A 15 -5.60 10.23 17.53
N LEU A 16 -4.66 9.33 17.80
CA LEU A 16 -4.63 8.46 18.97
C LEU A 16 -3.90 9.09 20.16
N GLY A 17 -3.49 10.36 20.04
CA GLY A 17 -2.70 11.05 21.08
C GLY A 17 -1.26 10.54 21.20
N ALA A 18 -0.76 9.80 20.21
CA ALA A 18 0.63 9.38 20.18
C ALA A 18 1.55 10.60 19.97
N PRO A 19 2.78 10.57 20.53
CA PRO A 19 3.79 11.58 20.18
C PRO A 19 4.10 11.55 18.68
N PRO A 20 4.71 12.61 18.13
CA PRO A 20 5.14 12.63 16.73
C PRO A 20 5.95 11.37 16.41
N GLU A 21 5.48 10.58 15.44
CA GLU A 21 6.17 9.38 15.00
C GLU A 21 7.39 9.72 14.14
N GLU A 22 8.43 8.89 14.21
CA GLU A 22 9.52 8.87 13.22
C GLU A 22 9.12 8.11 11.94
N SER A 23 7.84 8.15 11.56
CA SER A 23 7.36 7.47 10.35
C SER A 23 7.57 8.34 9.12
N ARG A 24 8.11 7.75 8.05
CA ARG A 24 8.31 8.40 6.75
C ARG A 24 7.18 8.04 5.81
N ALA A 25 6.57 9.04 5.18
CA ALA A 25 5.61 8.86 4.10
C ALA A 25 6.24 9.30 2.77
N VAL A 26 6.11 8.45 1.75
CA VAL A 26 6.64 8.71 0.40
C VAL A 26 5.50 8.70 -0.60
N VAL A 27 5.45 9.72 -1.46
CA VAL A 27 4.47 9.80 -2.54
C VAL A 27 4.96 8.94 -3.71
N LEU A 28 4.25 7.85 -4.01
CA LEU A 28 4.61 6.92 -5.10
C LEU A 28 3.94 7.24 -6.43
N HIS A 29 2.80 7.91 -6.37
CA HIS A 29 2.06 8.30 -7.55
C HIS A 29 1.68 9.78 -7.39
N PRO A 30 1.92 10.63 -8.40
CA PRO A 30 1.52 12.03 -8.35
C PRO A 30 0.04 12.20 -8.05
N GLY A 31 -0.31 13.17 -7.20
CA GLY A 31 -1.68 13.40 -6.78
C GLY A 31 -1.81 14.60 -5.85
N THR A 32 -3.01 14.75 -5.30
CA THR A 32 -3.36 15.81 -4.35
C THR A 32 -3.76 15.20 -3.01
N ALA A 33 -3.42 15.87 -1.91
CA ALA A 33 -3.84 15.49 -0.58
C ALA A 33 -4.34 16.72 0.19
N TRP A 34 -5.24 16.49 1.15
CA TRP A 34 -5.63 17.51 2.12
C TRP A 34 -4.79 17.37 3.38
N ARG A 35 -4.42 18.52 3.97
CA ARG A 35 -3.69 18.58 5.22
C ARG A 35 -4.57 19.18 6.30
N LEU A 36 -4.70 18.46 7.40
CA LEU A 36 -5.39 18.90 8.59
C LEU A 36 -4.40 18.97 9.76
N ALA A 37 -4.48 20.02 10.56
CA ALA A 37 -3.68 20.11 11.77
C ALA A 37 -4.19 19.09 12.80
N ALA A 38 -3.30 18.34 13.45
CA ALA A 38 -3.70 17.37 14.47
C ALA A 38 -4.50 18.01 15.61
N THR A 39 -4.18 19.26 15.98
CA THR A 39 -4.93 20.04 16.97
C THR A 39 -6.37 20.33 16.56
N ALA A 40 -6.67 20.37 15.26
CA ALA A 40 -8.04 20.58 14.76
C ALA A 40 -8.91 19.31 14.86
N LEU A 41 -8.29 18.16 15.14
CA LEU A 41 -8.97 16.88 15.35
C LEU A 41 -9.29 16.63 16.83
N VAL A 42 -8.90 17.54 17.72
CA VAL A 42 -9.17 17.47 19.16
C VAL A 42 -10.47 18.23 19.46
N GLY A 43 -11.33 17.67 20.34
CA GLY A 43 -12.62 18.27 20.70
C GLY A 43 -13.80 17.56 20.02
N ASP A 44 -14.68 18.33 19.37
CA ASP A 44 -15.95 17.86 18.78
C ASP A 44 -15.81 16.67 17.81
N TYR A 45 -14.66 16.57 17.14
CA TYR A 45 -14.36 15.45 16.22
C TYR A 45 -14.29 14.11 16.96
N LEU A 46 -13.57 14.03 18.09
CA LEU A 46 -13.47 12.82 18.90
C LEU A 46 -14.79 12.50 19.62
N GLN A 47 -15.67 13.49 19.81
CA GLN A 47 -16.99 13.29 20.42
C GLN A 47 -18.06 12.85 19.41
N SER A 48 -17.81 12.99 18.11
CA SER A 48 -18.74 12.57 17.07
C SER A 48 -18.43 11.16 16.58
N ALA A 49 -19.31 10.21 16.93
CA ALA A 49 -19.23 8.83 16.45
C ALA A 49 -19.15 8.73 14.91
N GLN A 50 -19.88 9.60 14.20
CA GLN A 50 -19.91 9.64 12.73
C GLN A 50 -18.58 10.05 12.11
N LEU A 51 -17.78 10.85 12.83
CA LEU A 51 -16.48 11.33 12.36
C LEU A 51 -15.36 10.38 12.76
N ILE A 52 -15.41 9.81 13.97
CA ILE A 52 -14.34 8.94 14.48
C ILE A 52 -14.43 7.51 13.97
N GLN A 53 -15.62 6.98 13.68
CA GLN A 53 -15.79 5.58 13.26
C GLN A 53 -15.04 5.25 11.96
N PRO A 54 -15.11 6.07 10.88
CA PRO A 54 -14.33 5.81 9.66
C PRO A 54 -12.81 5.83 9.90
N VAL A 55 -12.34 6.71 10.79
CA VAL A 55 -10.92 6.77 11.18
C VAL A 55 -10.49 5.49 11.88
N LEU A 56 -11.28 5.00 12.83
CA LEU A 56 -10.95 3.77 13.56
C LEU A 56 -10.93 2.56 12.63
N ILE A 57 -11.89 2.47 11.69
CA ILE A 57 -11.90 1.43 10.64
C ILE A 57 -10.62 1.53 9.79
N HIS A 58 -10.22 2.73 9.39
CA HIS A 58 -8.99 2.94 8.63
C HIS A 58 -7.72 2.59 9.43
N VAL A 59 -7.65 2.92 10.73
CA VAL A 59 -6.54 2.53 11.62
C VAL A 59 -6.46 1.00 11.73
N MET A 60 -7.59 0.32 11.90
CA MET A 60 -7.64 -1.14 11.90
C MET A 60 -7.16 -1.71 10.56
N ALA A 61 -7.62 -1.15 9.44
CA ALA A 61 -7.20 -1.54 8.10
C ALA A 61 -5.68 -1.45 7.90
N LEU A 62 -5.08 -0.32 8.29
CA LEU A 62 -3.64 -0.09 8.23
C LEU A 62 -2.88 -1.07 9.13
N THR A 63 -3.33 -1.26 10.37
CA THR A 63 -2.69 -2.17 11.32
C THR A 63 -2.71 -3.61 10.79
N THR A 64 -3.84 -4.04 10.23
CA THR A 64 -3.97 -5.36 9.61
C THR A 64 -3.04 -5.49 8.39
N GLN A 65 -2.97 -4.48 7.53
CA GLN A 65 -2.06 -4.49 6.39
C GLN A 65 -0.59 -4.60 6.82
N MET A 66 -0.18 -3.86 7.86
CA MET A 66 1.18 -3.90 8.40
C MET A 66 1.52 -5.27 8.99
N ALA A 67 0.63 -5.82 9.82
CA ALA A 67 0.82 -7.14 10.42
C ALA A 67 0.92 -8.24 9.35
N GLN A 68 0.02 -8.21 8.36
CA GLN A 68 0.04 -9.15 7.25
C GLN A 68 1.31 -9.00 6.39
N THR A 69 1.81 -7.77 6.23
CA THR A 69 3.06 -7.52 5.53
C THR A 69 4.23 -8.19 6.24
N ALA A 70 4.36 -7.98 7.56
CA ALA A 70 5.40 -8.56 8.39
C ALA A 70 5.37 -10.11 8.44
N VAL A 71 4.17 -10.71 8.43
CA VAL A 71 4.04 -12.18 8.36
C VAL A 71 4.52 -12.70 7.01
N CYS A 72 4.02 -12.12 5.92
CA CYS A 72 4.34 -12.57 4.56
C CYS A 72 5.81 -12.38 4.19
N GLU A 73 6.49 -11.37 4.75
CA GLU A 73 7.94 -11.21 4.63
C GLU A 73 8.72 -12.46 5.07
N LYS A 74 8.22 -13.19 6.07
CA LYS A 74 8.89 -14.35 6.66
C LYS A 74 8.55 -15.69 5.97
N ILE A 75 7.38 -15.78 5.34
CA ILE A 75 6.82 -17.07 4.91
C ILE A 75 6.56 -17.18 3.40
N HIS A 76 6.68 -16.09 2.65
CA HIS A 76 6.41 -16.07 1.21
C HIS A 76 7.61 -15.63 0.39
N SER A 77 7.65 -16.10 -0.86
CA SER A 77 8.71 -15.75 -1.79
C SER A 77 8.66 -14.26 -2.15
N VAL A 78 9.79 -13.72 -2.64
CA VAL A 78 9.88 -12.35 -3.15
C VAL A 78 8.84 -12.12 -4.25
N GLU A 79 8.64 -13.10 -5.13
CA GLU A 79 7.65 -13.07 -6.21
C GLU A 79 6.22 -12.90 -5.67
N GLN A 80 5.81 -13.73 -4.70
CA GLN A 80 4.48 -13.65 -4.09
C GLN A 80 4.26 -12.30 -3.38
N ARG A 81 5.30 -11.82 -2.67
CA ARG A 81 5.29 -10.53 -1.99
C ARG A 81 5.18 -9.37 -2.99
N LEU A 82 5.91 -9.43 -4.10
CA LEU A 82 5.86 -8.45 -5.18
C LEU A 82 4.47 -8.41 -5.82
N CYS A 83 3.90 -9.57 -6.17
CA CYS A 83 2.55 -9.64 -6.75
C CYS A 83 1.50 -9.02 -5.83
N ARG A 84 1.56 -9.35 -4.53
CA ARG A 84 0.67 -8.78 -3.52
C ARG A 84 0.82 -7.26 -3.44
N TRP A 85 2.06 -6.78 -3.39
CA TRP A 85 2.35 -5.35 -3.30
C TRP A 85 1.83 -4.61 -4.52
N LEU A 86 2.11 -5.13 -5.73
CA LEU A 86 1.65 -4.57 -6.99
C LEU A 86 0.12 -4.49 -7.05
N LEU A 87 -0.58 -5.58 -6.70
CA LEU A 87 -2.06 -5.55 -6.66
C LEU A 87 -2.58 -4.48 -5.70
N ASN A 88 -1.98 -4.38 -4.52
CA ASN A 88 -2.38 -3.39 -3.53
C ASN A 88 -2.14 -1.95 -4.00
N ALA A 89 -1.03 -1.72 -4.70
CA ALA A 89 -0.68 -0.43 -5.31
C ALA A 89 -1.60 -0.08 -6.49
N PHE A 90 -1.85 -1.01 -7.41
CA PHE A 90 -2.77 -0.82 -8.54
C PHE A 90 -4.21 -0.53 -8.09
N ASP A 91 -4.65 -1.09 -6.96
CA ASP A 91 -5.98 -0.78 -6.40
C ASP A 91 -6.13 0.64 -5.88
N ARG A 92 -5.01 1.38 -5.71
CA ARG A 92 -4.97 2.71 -5.11
C ARG A 92 -4.72 3.82 -6.12
N VAL A 93 -4.35 3.49 -7.34
CA VAL A 93 -4.09 4.45 -8.43
C VAL A 93 -5.18 4.35 -9.50
N PRO A 94 -5.48 5.44 -10.22
CA PRO A 94 -6.32 5.36 -11.40
C PRO A 94 -5.57 4.66 -12.54
N GLY A 95 -6.21 3.66 -13.16
CA GLY A 95 -5.68 2.94 -14.31
C GLY A 95 -4.64 1.88 -13.94
N ASP A 96 -3.87 1.47 -14.94
CA ASP A 96 -3.02 0.28 -14.89
C ASP A 96 -1.52 0.61 -14.86
N ALA A 97 -1.14 1.82 -14.43
CA ALA A 97 0.26 2.27 -14.42
C ALA A 97 0.66 2.86 -13.08
N LEU A 98 1.85 2.47 -12.60
CA LEU A 98 2.52 3.06 -11.45
C LEU A 98 3.71 3.89 -11.94
N ALA A 99 3.86 5.09 -11.38
CA ALA A 99 4.94 6.03 -11.71
C ALA A 99 6.18 5.78 -10.84
N LEU A 100 6.70 4.56 -10.91
CA LEU A 100 7.86 4.09 -10.15
C LEU A 100 8.57 2.98 -10.93
N ASP A 101 9.83 2.71 -10.59
CA ASP A 101 10.60 1.60 -11.12
C ASP A 101 10.86 0.49 -10.09
N LEU A 102 11.57 -0.57 -10.50
CA LEU A 102 11.92 -1.67 -9.59
C LEU A 102 12.93 -1.24 -8.53
N GLY A 103 13.78 -0.24 -8.80
CA GLY A 103 14.72 0.31 -7.84
C GLY A 103 14.00 0.95 -6.67
N ASP A 104 12.95 1.73 -6.93
CA ASP A 104 12.09 2.32 -5.89
C ASP A 104 11.53 1.24 -4.96
N LEU A 105 11.14 0.08 -5.52
CA LEU A 105 10.56 -1.03 -4.77
C LEU A 105 11.55 -1.77 -3.87
N THR A 106 12.87 -1.66 -4.11
CA THR A 106 13.87 -2.34 -3.27
C THR A 106 13.83 -1.85 -1.83
N GLU A 107 13.79 -0.52 -1.63
CA GLU A 107 13.66 0.11 -0.31
C GLU A 107 12.31 -0.23 0.31
N MET A 108 11.24 -0.23 -0.49
CA MET A 108 9.87 -0.44 0.00
C MET A 108 9.62 -1.89 0.45
N LEU A 109 10.15 -2.86 -0.29
CA LEU A 109 9.93 -4.28 -0.03
C LEU A 109 11.03 -4.90 0.82
N ASP A 110 12.10 -4.17 1.15
CA ASP A 110 13.27 -4.66 1.89
C ASP A 110 13.82 -5.96 1.28
N VAL A 111 14.13 -5.91 -0.02
CA VAL A 111 14.65 -7.04 -0.80
C VAL A 111 15.79 -6.62 -1.71
N PRO A 112 16.80 -7.50 -1.91
CA PRO A 112 17.87 -7.24 -2.87
C PRO A 112 17.35 -6.99 -4.28
N VAL A 113 17.97 -6.05 -4.98
CA VAL A 113 17.57 -5.66 -6.35
C VAL A 113 17.59 -6.85 -7.31
N GLU A 114 18.52 -7.80 -7.13
CA GLU A 114 18.65 -8.99 -7.97
C GLU A 114 17.48 -9.94 -7.78
N ALA A 115 17.05 -10.15 -6.53
CA ALA A 115 15.90 -11.00 -6.21
C ALA A 115 14.60 -10.38 -6.75
N LEU A 116 14.47 -9.06 -6.62
CA LEU A 116 13.33 -8.31 -7.12
C LEU A 116 13.29 -8.29 -8.65
N ALA A 117 14.43 -8.09 -9.31
CA ALA A 117 14.55 -8.14 -10.76
C ALA A 117 14.20 -9.53 -11.31
N GLY A 118 14.64 -10.60 -10.64
CA GLY A 118 14.27 -11.97 -10.98
C GLY A 118 12.76 -12.21 -10.90
N ALA A 119 12.12 -11.77 -9.81
CA ALA A 119 10.66 -11.85 -9.67
C ALA A 119 9.93 -11.03 -10.75
N ALA A 120 10.38 -9.80 -11.01
CA ALA A 120 9.78 -8.96 -12.04
C ALA A 120 9.93 -9.57 -13.44
N ALA A 121 11.08 -10.20 -13.74
CA ALA A 121 11.31 -10.86 -15.03
C ALA A 121 10.33 -12.02 -15.27
N GLN A 122 9.94 -12.77 -14.23
CA GLN A 122 8.91 -13.81 -14.33
C GLN A 122 7.52 -13.23 -14.63
N LEU A 123 7.18 -12.09 -14.01
CA LEU A 123 5.93 -11.38 -14.28
C LEU A 123 5.87 -10.80 -15.69
N VAL A 124 7.01 -10.32 -16.20
CA VAL A 124 7.14 -9.88 -17.59
C VAL A 124 7.02 -11.05 -18.55
N GLY A 125 7.73 -12.16 -18.29
CA GLY A 125 7.70 -13.37 -19.12
C GLY A 125 6.31 -14.02 -19.19
N SER A 126 5.51 -13.92 -18.12
CA SER A 126 4.13 -14.39 -18.09
C SER A 126 3.11 -13.40 -18.68
N GLY A 127 3.54 -12.20 -19.08
CA GLY A 127 2.66 -11.14 -19.59
C GLY A 127 1.74 -10.54 -18.52
N ALA A 128 2.08 -10.66 -17.23
CA ALA A 128 1.34 -10.04 -16.13
C ALA A 128 1.72 -8.56 -15.95
N LEU A 129 2.99 -8.23 -16.20
CA LEU A 129 3.57 -6.91 -15.93
C LEU A 129 4.44 -6.45 -17.12
N ALA A 130 4.45 -5.16 -17.42
CA ALA A 130 5.49 -4.53 -18.24
C ALA A 130 6.30 -3.56 -17.38
N CYS A 131 7.62 -3.61 -17.53
CA CYS A 131 8.55 -2.73 -16.83
C CYS A 131 9.20 -1.77 -17.83
N GLY A 132 9.19 -0.48 -17.53
CA GLY A 132 9.90 0.56 -18.27
C GLY A 132 10.54 1.58 -17.32
N PRO A 133 11.36 2.52 -17.84
CA PRO A 133 11.97 3.55 -17.01
C PRO A 133 10.92 4.38 -16.26
N GLY A 134 11.01 4.40 -14.93
CA GLY A 134 10.08 5.11 -14.04
C GLY A 134 8.61 4.67 -14.15
N ARG A 135 8.34 3.48 -14.71
CA ARG A 135 6.97 3.03 -14.93
C ARG A 135 6.81 1.51 -14.88
N LEU A 136 5.85 1.06 -14.09
CA LEU A 136 5.33 -0.32 -14.13
C LEU A 136 3.89 -0.31 -14.68
N VAL A 137 3.57 -1.25 -15.57
CA VAL A 137 2.24 -1.35 -16.19
C VAL A 137 1.64 -2.72 -15.97
N LEU A 138 0.44 -2.77 -15.41
CA LEU A 138 -0.34 -4.00 -15.26
C LEU A 138 -0.90 -4.40 -16.63
N LEU A 139 -0.49 -5.56 -17.13
CA LEU A 139 -0.97 -6.09 -18.40
C LEU A 139 -2.10 -7.10 -18.20
N ASN A 140 -1.99 -7.93 -17.15
CA ASN A 140 -2.97 -8.94 -16.85
C ASN A 140 -3.12 -9.12 -15.34
N ARG A 141 -4.21 -8.55 -14.80
CA ARG A 141 -4.52 -8.61 -13.37
C ARG A 141 -4.71 -10.02 -12.85
N SER A 142 -5.40 -10.88 -13.61
CA SER A 142 -5.66 -12.26 -13.20
C SER A 142 -4.38 -13.09 -13.17
N ALA A 143 -3.46 -12.87 -14.12
CA ALA A 143 -2.15 -13.52 -14.11
C ALA A 143 -1.31 -13.09 -12.90
N LEU A 144 -1.38 -11.82 -12.50
CA LEU A 144 -0.72 -11.32 -11.29
C LEU A 144 -1.34 -11.91 -10.01
N GLN A 145 -2.68 -12.00 -9.96
CA GLN A 145 -3.41 -12.61 -8.84
C GLN A 145 -3.09 -14.09 -8.67
N ALA A 146 -2.93 -14.84 -9.77
CA ALA A 146 -2.59 -16.26 -9.73
C ALA A 146 -1.23 -16.56 -9.06
N GLN A 147 -0.32 -15.58 -9.05
CA GLN A 147 1.02 -15.68 -8.44
C GLN A 147 1.08 -15.03 -7.05
N THR A 148 -0.03 -14.45 -6.58
CA THR A 148 -0.09 -13.78 -5.28
C THR A 148 -0.30 -14.80 -4.15
N CYS A 149 0.27 -14.54 -2.98
CA CYS A 149 -0.06 -15.33 -1.79
C CYS A 149 -1.54 -15.15 -1.40
N GLY A 150 -2.18 -16.22 -0.93
CA GLY A 150 -3.58 -16.19 -0.47
C GLY A 150 -3.84 -15.34 0.79
N CYS A 151 -2.82 -14.71 1.38
CA CYS A 151 -2.92 -13.94 2.60
C CYS A 151 -3.71 -12.63 2.50
N GLN A 152 -4.35 -12.32 1.38
CA GLN A 152 -4.96 -11.01 1.11
C GLN A 152 -6.09 -10.68 2.10
N VAL A 153 -5.93 -9.63 2.90
CA VAL A 153 -7.07 -9.06 3.61
C VAL A 153 -7.77 -8.08 2.67
N ILE A 154 -8.98 -8.45 2.25
CA ILE A 154 -9.90 -7.53 1.59
C ILE A 154 -10.40 -6.56 2.68
N VAL A 155 -9.68 -5.47 2.89
CA VAL A 155 -10.24 -4.32 3.59
C VAL A 155 -10.84 -3.41 2.53
N SER A 156 -12.06 -3.74 2.12
CA SER A 156 -12.84 -2.88 1.25
C SER A 156 -13.28 -1.64 2.02
N SER A 157 -12.69 -0.49 1.70
CA SER A 157 -13.30 0.82 1.91
C SER A 157 -14.50 1.07 0.97
N ARG A 158 -14.70 0.19 -0.02
CA ARG A 158 -15.91 0.13 -0.86
C ARG A 158 -17.10 -0.40 -0.04
N GLY A 159 -17.62 0.46 0.83
CA GLY A 159 -18.75 0.19 1.70
C GLY A 159 -19.25 1.41 2.47
N MET A 160 -18.94 2.61 1.98
CA MET A 160 -19.59 3.87 2.38
C MET A 160 -20.02 4.61 1.11
#